data_AF-A0A660VSW4-F1
#
_entry.id   AF-A0A660VSW4-F1
#
_cell.length_a   1.000
_cell.length_b   1.000
_cell.length_c   1.000
_cell.angle_alpha   90.00
_cell.angle_beta   90.00
_cell.angle_gamma   90.00
#
_symmetry.space_group_name_H-M   'P 1'
#
loop_
_entity.id
_entity.type
_entity.pdbx_description
1 polymer ?
#
loop_
_entity_poly.entity_id
_entity_poly.type
_entity_poly.pdbx_seq_one_letter_code
_entity_poly.pdbx_strand_id
1 'polypeptide(L)'
;MSKYAWIPSLIIPGSGQAVEGRLARAVVLFVAAAVGVDLFLLGKFVFSGDEAQSLVQIGLIVFGLAWLVGLGELFYHHHTFDPRRLEEELLAHLRKAVAYYLSGRYDEAESELKAMLRRSPDDVEAHLYLAGVYRHAGDRRRAVAEYRKVLALDDAGKWGWQVEREMRELESGEA
;
A
#
# COMPACT_ATOMS: atom_id res chain seq x y z
N MET A 1 -1.65 23.44 2.33
CA MET A 1 -2.60 22.96 3.35
C MET A 1 -2.78 21.46 3.17
N SER A 2 -2.15 20.70 4.06
CA SER A 2 -2.03 19.24 4.04
C SER A 2 -3.38 18.57 4.36
N LYS A 3 -3.78 17.61 3.52
CA LYS A 3 -4.96 16.74 3.72
C LYS A 3 -4.54 15.35 4.23
N TYR A 4 -3.51 15.26 5.07
CA TYR A 4 -3.17 13.99 5.72
C TYR A 4 -4.11 13.77 6.90
N ALA A 5 -5.23 13.09 6.60
CA ALA A 5 -6.07 12.44 7.59
C ALA A 5 -5.19 11.55 8.46
N TRP A 6 -5.30 11.72 9.77
CA TRP A 6 -4.56 11.00 10.80
C TRP A 6 -4.82 9.49 10.65
N ILE A 7 -3.89 8.74 10.06
CA ILE A 7 -3.99 7.27 9.93
C ILE A 7 -3.40 6.66 11.20
N PRO A 8 -4.18 5.96 12.05
CA PRO A 8 -3.62 5.24 13.18
C PRO A 8 -2.85 4.02 12.66
N SER A 9 -1.53 4.02 12.85
CA SER A 9 -0.69 2.84 12.70
C SER A 9 -0.71 2.04 13.99
N LEU A 10 -1.10 0.76 13.93
CA LEU A 10 -1.06 -0.14 15.07
C LEU A 10 0.24 -0.95 15.01
N ILE A 11 1.12 -0.75 15.98
CA ILE A 11 2.34 -1.54 16.14
C ILE A 11 1.97 -2.75 17.02
N ILE A 12 1.95 -3.95 16.44
CA ILE A 12 1.77 -5.19 17.20
C ILE A 12 3.16 -5.58 17.75
N PRO A 13 3.34 -5.70 19.08
CA PRO A 13 4.61 -6.12 19.65
C PRO A 13 5.02 -7.50 19.14
N GLY A 14 6.18 -7.59 18.50
CA GLY A 14 6.79 -8.85 18.03
C GLY A 14 6.68 -9.14 16.53
N SER A 15 5.91 -8.38 15.73
CA SER A 15 5.77 -8.64 14.28
C SER A 15 6.62 -7.76 13.36
N GLY A 16 7.25 -6.70 13.88
CA GLY A 16 8.14 -5.79 13.12
C GLY A 16 7.47 -5.00 11.98
N GLN A 17 6.22 -5.30 11.63
CA GLN A 17 5.49 -4.66 10.53
C GLN A 17 4.44 -3.69 11.07
N ALA A 18 4.44 -2.46 10.53
CA ALA A 18 3.38 -1.50 10.75
C ALA A 18 2.14 -1.95 9.96
N VAL A 19 1.08 -2.33 10.66
CA VAL A 19 -0.18 -2.70 10.02
C VAL A 19 -0.86 -1.42 9.55
N GLU A 20 -0.71 -1.09 8.27
CA GLU A 20 -1.26 0.13 7.68
C GLU A 20 -2.80 0.11 7.60
N GLY A 21 -3.41 1.16 8.16
CA GLY A 21 -4.76 1.69 7.92
C GLY A 21 -5.95 0.73 7.84
N ARG A 22 -6.01 -0.11 6.80
CA ARG A 22 -7.17 -0.97 6.51
C ARG A 22 -7.27 -2.16 7.44
N LEU A 23 -6.15 -2.84 7.73
CA LEU A 23 -6.11 -3.96 8.67
C LEU A 23 -6.25 -3.48 10.12
N ALA A 24 -5.72 -2.30 10.44
CA ALA A 24 -5.88 -1.69 11.77
C ALA A 24 -7.36 -1.39 12.09
N ARG A 25 -8.14 -0.90 11.12
CA ARG A 25 -9.59 -0.69 11.29
C ARG A 25 -10.34 -2.00 11.57
N ALA A 26 -10.02 -3.07 10.84
CA ALA A 26 -10.63 -4.37 11.05
C ALA A 26 -10.30 -4.94 12.45
N VAL A 27 -9.06 -4.82 12.90
CA VAL A 27 -8.63 -5.26 14.24
C VAL A 27 -9.29 -4.42 15.36
N VAL A 28 -9.38 -3.10 15.19
CA VAL A 28 -10.07 -2.22 16.16
C VAL A 28 -11.55 -2.57 16.26
N LEU A 29 -12.23 -2.81 15.13
CA LEU A 29 -13.63 -3.25 15.13
C LEU A 29 -13.79 -4.62 15.81
N PHE A 30 -12.84 -5.54 15.62
CA PHE A 30 -12.85 -6.84 16.28
C PHE A 30 -12.69 -6.74 17.80
N VAL A 31 -11.72 -5.94 18.28
CA VAL A 31 -11.50 -5.73 19.72
C VAL A 31 -12.68 -5.01 20.37
N ALA A 32 -13.23 -3.97 19.72
CA ALA A 32 -14.42 -3.28 20.21
C ALA A 32 -15.63 -4.22 20.32
N ALA A 33 -15.79 -5.13 19.36
CA ALA A 33 -16.84 -6.15 19.38
C ALA A 33 -16.64 -7.16 20.52
N ALA A 34 -15.41 -7.63 20.77
CA ALA A 34 -15.11 -8.55 21.87
C ALA A 34 -15.44 -7.91 23.23
N VAL A 35 -15.06 -6.65 23.44
CA VAL A 35 -15.41 -5.88 24.64
C VAL A 35 -16.93 -5.72 24.78
N GLY A 36 -17.63 -5.51 23.67
CA GLY A 36 -19.10 -5.46 23.65
C GLY A 36 -19.75 -6.77 24.11
N VAL A 37 -19.21 -7.91 23.72
CA VAL A 37 -19.66 -9.25 24.15
C VAL A 37 -19.41 -9.46 25.64
N ASP A 38 -18.24 -9.09 26.15
CA ASP A 38 -17.90 -9.23 27.58
C ASP A 38 -18.82 -8.37 28.46
N LEU A 39 -19.06 -7.11 28.07
CA LEU A 39 -20.00 -6.22 28.78
C LEU A 39 -21.45 -6.73 28.71
N PHE A 40 -21.84 -7.36 27.60
CA PHE A 40 -23.15 -7.98 27.41
C PHE A 40 -23.36 -9.22 28.30
N LEU A 41 -22.35 -10.10 28.39
CA LEU A 41 -22.38 -11.28 29.27
C LEU A 41 -22.45 -10.86 30.74
N LEU A 42 -21.71 -9.81 31.12
CA LEU A 42 -21.79 -9.21 32.45
C LEU A 42 -23.18 -8.63 32.73
N GLY A 43 -23.78 -7.94 31.76
CA GLY A 43 -25.13 -7.38 31.87
C GLY A 43 -26.21 -8.44 32.18
N LYS A 44 -26.11 -9.63 31.56
CA LYS A 44 -27.02 -10.75 31.82
C LYS A 44 -26.92 -11.28 33.27
N PHE A 45 -25.74 -11.19 33.87
CA PHE A 45 -25.53 -11.61 35.26
C PHE A 45 -26.07 -10.57 36.26
N VAL A 46 -26.07 -9.29 35.88
CA VAL A 46 -26.50 -8.17 36.73
C VAL A 46 -28.02 -7.90 36.64
N PHE A 47 -28.65 -8.11 35.49
CA PHE A 47 -30.08 -7.82 35.27
C PHE A 47 -30.88 -9.09 34.95
N SER A 48 -31.63 -9.61 35.93
CA SER A 48 -32.34 -10.90 35.87
C SER A 48 -33.87 -10.82 35.72
N GLY A 49 -34.42 -9.65 35.36
CA GLY A 49 -35.86 -9.46 35.16
C GLY A 49 -36.34 -9.82 33.74
N ASP A 50 -37.61 -10.21 33.58
CA ASP A 50 -38.20 -10.58 32.27
C ASP A 50 -38.13 -9.43 31.23
N GLU A 51 -38.25 -8.17 31.66
CA GLU A 51 -38.07 -7.00 30.78
C GLU A 51 -36.64 -6.89 30.20
N ALA A 52 -35.64 -7.42 30.91
CA ALA A 52 -34.26 -7.44 30.43
C ALA A 52 -34.08 -8.43 29.27
N GLN A 53 -34.91 -9.48 29.15
CA GLN A 53 -34.80 -10.45 28.07
C GLN A 53 -35.16 -9.85 26.70
N SER A 54 -36.19 -9.00 26.61
CA SER A 54 -36.59 -8.39 25.34
C SER A 54 -35.54 -7.41 24.81
N LEU A 55 -34.91 -6.63 25.71
CA LEU A 55 -33.81 -5.73 25.36
C LEU A 55 -32.57 -6.51 24.88
N VAL A 56 -32.29 -7.66 25.50
CA VAL A 56 -31.23 -8.57 25.09
C VAL A 56 -31.45 -9.13 23.68
N GLN A 57 -32.69 -9.54 23.36
CA GLN A 57 -33.02 -10.03 22.01
C GLN A 57 -32.84 -8.96 20.92
N ILE A 58 -33.28 -7.72 21.20
CA ILE A 58 -33.09 -6.59 20.28
C ILE A 58 -31.59 -6.32 20.10
N GLY A 59 -30.80 -6.35 21.18
CA GLY A 59 -29.35 -6.19 21.13
C GLY A 59 -28.66 -7.24 20.24
N LEU A 60 -29.06 -8.52 20.33
CA LEU A 60 -28.54 -9.59 19.48
C LEU A 60 -28.89 -9.40 18.00
N ILE A 61 -30.10 -8.93 17.70
CA ILE A 61 -30.53 -8.64 16.32
C ILE A 61 -29.72 -7.49 15.74
N VAL A 62 -29.58 -6.38 16.48
CA VAL A 62 -28.78 -5.22 16.04
C VAL A 62 -27.32 -5.60 15.86
N PHE A 63 -26.76 -6.40 16.75
CA PHE A 63 -25.39 -6.91 16.65
C PHE A 63 -25.20 -7.82 15.42
N GLY A 64 -26.11 -8.77 15.20
CA GLY A 64 -26.06 -9.67 14.04
C GLY A 64 -26.15 -8.90 12.72
N LEU A 65 -27.00 -7.87 12.66
CA LEU A 65 -27.10 -6.98 11.50
C LEU A 65 -25.83 -6.16 11.28
N ALA A 66 -25.24 -5.59 12.34
CA ALA A 66 -23.96 -4.88 12.25
C ALA A 66 -22.82 -5.80 11.77
N TRP A 67 -22.83 -7.06 12.22
CA TRP A 67 -21.89 -8.09 11.76
C TRP A 67 -22.06 -8.44 10.29
N LEU A 68 -23.30 -8.60 9.82
CA LEU A 68 -23.58 -8.88 8.41
C LEU A 68 -23.17 -7.72 7.50
N VAL A 69 -23.34 -6.48 7.95
CA VAL A 69 -22.86 -5.29 7.23
C VAL A 69 -21.32 -5.28 7.17
N GLY A 70 -20.65 -5.50 8.31
CA GLY A 70 -19.20 -5.56 8.36
C GLY A 70 -18.59 -6.70 7.52
N LEU A 71 -19.21 -7.87 7.54
CA LEU A 71 -18.84 -9.00 6.68
C LEU A 71 -19.07 -8.69 5.20
N GLY A 72 -20.20 -8.05 4.86
CA GLY A 72 -20.48 -7.59 3.51
C GLY A 72 -19.45 -6.59 3.00
N GLU A 73 -19.04 -5.64 3.82
CA GLU A 73 -18.04 -4.63 3.48
C GLU A 73 -16.63 -5.23 3.35
N LEU A 74 -16.27 -6.18 4.23
CA LEU A 74 -15.03 -6.95 4.16
C LEU A 74 -15.00 -7.83 2.90
N PHE A 75 -16.08 -8.54 2.60
CA PHE A 75 -16.20 -9.41 1.43
C PHE A 75 -16.20 -8.58 0.14
N TYR A 76 -16.90 -7.44 0.12
CA TYR A 76 -16.88 -6.50 -0.99
C TYR A 76 -15.47 -5.98 -1.26
N HIS A 77 -14.73 -5.56 -0.23
CA HIS A 77 -13.36 -5.07 -0.40
C HIS A 77 -12.35 -6.18 -0.74
N HIS A 78 -12.51 -7.37 -0.17
CA HIS A 78 -11.63 -8.50 -0.46
C HIS A 78 -11.81 -9.02 -1.88
N HIS A 79 -13.04 -9.06 -2.41
CA HIS A 79 -13.30 -9.51 -3.79
C HIS A 79 -13.06 -8.44 -4.86
N THR A 80 -13.15 -7.14 -4.53
CA THR A 80 -12.85 -6.06 -5.49
C THR A 80 -11.37 -5.72 -5.57
N PHE A 81 -10.60 -5.96 -4.51
CA PHE A 81 -9.15 -5.77 -4.51
C PHE A 81 -8.46 -7.02 -5.06
N ASP A 82 -8.44 -7.15 -6.38
CA ASP A 82 -7.60 -8.15 -7.06
C ASP A 82 -6.17 -7.59 -7.22
N PRO A 83 -5.18 -8.09 -6.46
CA PRO A 83 -3.79 -7.63 -6.59
C PRO A 83 -3.23 -7.83 -8.00
N ARG A 84 -3.74 -8.83 -8.76
CA ARG A 84 -3.33 -9.05 -10.15
C ARG A 84 -3.74 -7.91 -11.06
N ARG A 85 -4.89 -7.29 -10.82
CA ARG A 85 -5.37 -6.14 -11.61
C ARG A 85 -4.49 -4.92 -11.42
N LEU A 86 -4.02 -4.68 -10.20
CA LEU A 86 -3.06 -3.61 -9.92
C LEU A 86 -1.74 -3.86 -10.65
N GLU A 87 -1.25 -5.09 -10.60
CA GLU A 87 -0.03 -5.51 -11.29
C GLU A 87 -0.15 -5.38 -12.81
N GLU A 88 -1.28 -5.79 -13.41
CA GLU A 88 -1.56 -5.61 -14.83
C GLU A 88 -1.61 -4.13 -15.24
N GLU A 89 -2.21 -3.27 -14.42
CA GLU A 89 -2.28 -1.84 -14.69
C GLU A 89 -0.89 -1.18 -14.61
N LEU A 90 -0.09 -1.54 -13.59
CA LEU A 90 1.30 -1.11 -13.46
C LEU A 90 2.15 -1.59 -14.64
N LEU A 91 2.01 -2.85 -15.05
CA LEU A 91 2.71 -3.40 -16.21
C LEU A 91 2.32 -2.69 -17.51
N ALA A 92 1.06 -2.27 -17.64
CA ALA A 92 0.59 -1.50 -18.79
C ALA A 92 1.22 -0.09 -18.84
N HIS A 93 1.34 0.57 -17.69
CA HIS A 93 2.07 1.84 -17.57
C HIS A 93 3.56 1.67 -17.89
N LEU A 94 4.18 0.59 -17.40
CA LEU A 94 5.58 0.28 -17.67
C LEU A 94 5.84 0.11 -19.17
N ARG A 95 4.99 -0.67 -19.86
CA ARG A 95 5.08 -0.87 -21.31
C ARG A 95 4.98 0.43 -22.09
N LYS A 96 4.08 1.34 -21.68
CA LYS A 96 3.97 2.67 -22.29
C LYS A 96 5.21 3.51 -22.04
N ALA A 97 5.71 3.52 -20.80
CA ALA A 97 6.93 4.24 -20.45
C ALA A 97 8.14 3.76 -21.27
N VAL A 98 8.31 2.44 -21.40
CA VAL A 98 9.37 1.84 -22.24
C VAL A 98 9.20 2.25 -23.70
N ALA A 99 7.97 2.21 -24.23
CA ALA A 99 7.72 2.64 -25.61
C ALA A 99 8.07 4.13 -25.85
N TYR A 100 7.72 5.00 -24.89
CA TYR A 100 8.10 6.41 -24.94
C TYR A 100 9.61 6.61 -24.83
N TYR A 101 10.25 5.90 -23.92
CA TYR A 101 11.71 5.91 -23.77
C TYR A 101 12.43 5.50 -25.06
N LEU A 102 12.02 4.40 -25.69
CA LEU A 102 12.58 3.95 -26.97
C LEU A 102 12.29 4.91 -28.12
N SER A 103 11.23 5.72 -28.02
CA SER A 103 10.88 6.75 -29.00
C SER A 103 11.57 8.09 -28.74
N GLY A 104 12.45 8.19 -27.73
CA GLY A 104 13.12 9.44 -27.33
C GLY A 104 12.21 10.45 -26.62
N ARG A 105 10.98 10.05 -26.26
CA ARG A 105 9.96 10.87 -25.59
C ARG A 105 10.12 10.78 -24.08
N TYR A 106 11.19 11.38 -23.57
CA TYR A 106 11.63 11.22 -22.19
C TYR A 106 10.67 11.84 -21.16
N ASP A 107 10.03 12.97 -21.48
CA ASP A 107 9.08 13.64 -20.57
C ASP A 107 7.82 12.77 -20.34
N GLU A 108 7.29 12.16 -21.39
CA GLU A 108 6.14 11.27 -21.29
C GLU A 108 6.49 9.95 -20.57
N ALA A 109 7.68 9.41 -20.83
CA ALA A 109 8.19 8.25 -20.09
C ALA A 109 8.32 8.55 -18.58
N GLU A 110 8.87 9.71 -18.22
CA GLU A 110 8.97 10.18 -16.83
C GLU A 110 7.59 10.28 -16.18
N SER A 111 6.59 10.84 -16.87
CA SER A 111 5.24 10.99 -16.35
C SER A 111 4.58 9.63 -16.01
N GLU A 112 4.69 8.66 -16.91
CA GLU A 112 4.13 7.32 -16.73
C GLU A 112 4.84 6.55 -15.59
N LEU A 113 6.17 6.62 -15.51
CA LEU A 113 6.96 5.99 -14.43
C LEU A 113 6.66 6.63 -13.07
N LYS A 114 6.54 7.95 -13.01
CA LYS A 114 6.10 8.64 -11.79
C LYS A 114 4.68 8.26 -11.39
N ALA A 115 3.81 7.92 -12.34
CA ALA A 115 2.47 7.42 -12.02
C ALA A 115 2.51 6.03 -11.39
N MET A 116 3.37 5.14 -11.88
CA MET A 116 3.62 3.85 -11.23
C MET A 116 4.18 4.02 -9.82
N LEU A 117 5.21 4.84 -9.65
CA LEU A 117 5.86 5.05 -8.35
C LEU A 117 4.95 5.71 -7.30
N ARG A 118 3.87 6.39 -7.71
CA ARG A 118 2.84 6.85 -6.75
C ARG A 118 2.03 5.71 -6.14
N ARG A 119 1.94 4.57 -6.82
CA ARG A 119 1.18 3.39 -6.39
C ARG A 119 2.09 2.33 -5.78
N SER A 120 3.28 2.15 -6.35
CA SER A 120 4.33 1.25 -5.87
C SER A 120 5.64 2.04 -5.72
N PRO A 121 5.84 2.73 -4.57
CA PRO A 121 7.01 3.57 -4.36
C PRO A 121 8.34 2.80 -4.35
N ASP A 122 8.30 1.51 -4.09
CA ASP A 122 9.47 0.64 -3.92
C ASP A 122 9.71 -0.24 -5.16
N ASP A 123 9.14 0.12 -6.31
CA ASP A 123 9.28 -0.63 -7.55
C ASP A 123 10.66 -0.39 -8.19
N VAL A 124 11.51 -1.41 -8.10
CA VAL A 124 12.91 -1.41 -8.56
C VAL A 124 13.01 -1.15 -10.06
N GLU A 125 12.10 -1.74 -10.84
CA GLU A 125 12.11 -1.65 -12.30
C GLU A 125 11.70 -0.24 -12.76
N ALA A 126 10.68 0.35 -12.14
CA ALA A 126 10.28 1.72 -12.40
C ALA A 126 11.40 2.74 -12.08
N HIS A 127 12.13 2.55 -10.97
CA HIS A 127 13.29 3.38 -10.65
C HIS A 127 14.44 3.23 -11.66
N LEU A 128 14.71 2.02 -12.16
CA LEU A 128 15.72 1.77 -13.20
C LEU A 128 15.38 2.46 -14.52
N TYR A 129 14.15 2.32 -14.99
CA TYR A 129 13.72 3.00 -16.21
C TYR A 129 13.73 4.53 -16.03
N LEU A 130 13.37 5.04 -14.85
CA LEU A 130 13.39 6.47 -14.59
C LEU A 130 14.84 7.01 -14.57
N ALA A 131 15.78 6.25 -14.01
CA ALA A 131 17.20 6.57 -14.07
C ALA A 131 17.72 6.59 -15.52
N GLY A 132 17.32 5.60 -16.33
CA GLY A 132 17.63 5.56 -17.77
C GLY A 132 17.05 6.77 -18.53
N VAL A 133 15.77 7.10 -18.30
CA VAL A 133 15.11 8.29 -18.87
C VAL A 133 15.90 9.56 -18.55
N TYR A 134 16.29 9.77 -17.28
CA TYR A 134 17.09 10.95 -16.90
C TYR A 134 18.48 10.95 -17.50
N ARG A 135 19.15 9.80 -17.58
CA ARG A 135 20.45 9.66 -18.23
C ARG A 135 20.37 10.10 -19.69
N HIS A 136 19.39 9.58 -20.43
CA HIS A 136 19.21 9.90 -21.84
C HIS A 136 18.67 11.32 -22.10
N ALA A 137 17.95 11.90 -21.14
CA ALA A 137 17.60 13.32 -21.14
C ALA A 137 18.77 14.25 -20.77
N GLY A 138 19.94 13.70 -20.40
CA GLY A 138 21.13 14.46 -20.02
C GLY A 138 21.16 14.91 -18.55
N ASP A 139 20.15 14.56 -17.76
CA ASP A 139 20.08 14.90 -16.34
C ASP A 139 20.79 13.84 -15.48
N ARG A 140 22.12 13.88 -15.52
CA ARG A 140 22.97 12.95 -14.76
C ARG A 140 22.70 12.99 -13.26
N ARG A 141 22.34 14.16 -12.70
CA ARG A 141 22.06 14.31 -11.26
C ARG A 141 20.83 13.52 -10.84
N ARG A 142 19.72 13.66 -11.58
CA ARG A 142 18.49 12.90 -11.29
C ARG A 142 18.68 11.41 -11.58
N ALA A 143 19.43 11.04 -12.63
CA ALA A 143 19.75 9.65 -12.93
C ALA A 143 20.46 8.95 -11.76
N VAL A 144 21.53 9.55 -11.23
CA VAL A 144 22.27 9.03 -10.07
C VAL A 144 21.39 8.94 -8.81
N ALA A 145 20.50 9.91 -8.60
CA ALA A 145 19.59 9.88 -7.46
C ALA A 145 18.61 8.68 -7.51
N GLU A 146 18.06 8.37 -8.68
CA GLU A 146 17.19 7.20 -8.85
C GLU A 146 17.96 5.89 -8.75
N TYR A 147 19.17 5.81 -9.31
CA TYR A 147 20.05 4.65 -9.16
C TYR A 147 20.40 4.35 -7.69
N ARG A 148 20.62 5.38 -6.87
CA ARG A 148 20.82 5.18 -5.42
C ARG A 148 19.61 4.60 -4.72
N LYS A 149 18.39 4.93 -5.15
CA LYS A 149 17.17 4.31 -4.61
C LYS A 149 17.12 2.84 -4.98
N VAL A 150 17.46 2.49 -6.23
CA VAL A 150 17.55 1.09 -6.67
C VAL A 150 18.48 0.28 -5.77
N LEU A 151 19.67 0.81 -5.45
CA LEU A 151 20.63 0.15 -4.56
C LEU A 151 20.18 0.07 -3.09
N ALA A 152 19.27 0.94 -2.66
CA ALA A 152 18.71 0.93 -1.31
C ALA A 152 17.55 -0.07 -1.15
N LEU A 153 16.97 -0.55 -2.25
CA LEU A 153 15.89 -1.54 -2.25
C LEU A 153 16.47 -2.96 -2.19
N ASP A 154 15.80 -3.86 -1.46
CA ASP A 154 16.31 -5.21 -1.15
C ASP A 154 16.56 -6.07 -2.41
N ASP A 155 15.83 -5.80 -3.50
CA ASP A 155 15.98 -6.48 -4.79
C ASP A 155 17.11 -5.91 -5.67
N ALA A 156 17.95 -5.03 -5.10
CA ALA A 156 19.13 -4.47 -5.75
C ALA A 156 20.10 -5.54 -6.25
N GLY A 157 20.13 -6.73 -5.65
CA GLY A 157 21.09 -7.80 -6.00
C GLY A 157 21.07 -8.17 -7.48
N LYS A 158 19.89 -8.12 -8.14
CA LYS A 158 19.75 -8.42 -9.57
C LYS A 158 20.35 -7.33 -10.47
N TRP A 159 20.26 -6.07 -10.05
CA TRP A 159 20.59 -4.90 -10.87
C TRP A 159 21.84 -4.16 -10.38
N GLY A 160 22.40 -4.53 -9.23
CA GLY A 160 23.42 -3.78 -8.51
C GLY A 160 24.67 -3.56 -9.33
N TRP A 161 25.18 -4.61 -10.00
CA TRP A 161 26.35 -4.46 -10.87
C TRP A 161 26.10 -3.48 -12.03
N GLN A 162 24.92 -3.53 -12.66
CA GLN A 162 24.55 -2.63 -13.75
C GLN A 162 24.43 -1.19 -13.26
N VAL A 163 23.73 -1.00 -12.14
CA VAL A 163 23.49 0.32 -11.53
C VAL A 163 24.80 0.96 -11.08
N GLU A 164 25.67 0.21 -10.41
CA GLU A 164 26.97 0.73 -9.95
C GLU A 164 27.86 1.14 -11.12
N ARG A 165 27.88 0.35 -12.20
CA ARG A 165 28.64 0.67 -13.41
C ARG A 165 28.15 1.97 -14.02
N GLU A 166 26.85 2.08 -14.26
CA GLU A 166 26.21 3.25 -14.87
C GLU A 166 26.37 4.50 -14.00
N MET A 167 26.25 4.38 -12.68
CA MET A 167 26.53 5.49 -11.76
C MET A 167 27.98 5.98 -11.87
N ARG A 168 28.96 5.05 -11.92
CA ARG A 168 30.37 5.43 -12.08
C ARG A 168 30.63 6.16 -13.40
N GLU A 169 30.02 5.70 -14.49
CA GLU A 169 30.12 6.36 -15.81
C GLU A 169 29.51 7.78 -15.79
N LEU A 170 28.36 7.96 -15.12
CA LEU A 170 27.73 9.26 -14.97
C LEU A 170 28.52 10.22 -14.06
N GLU A 171 29.20 9.69 -13.05
CA GLU A 171 30.07 10.44 -12.13
C GLU A 171 31.45 10.75 -12.74
N SER A 172 32.01 9.87 -13.58
CA SER A 172 33.30 10.08 -14.28
C SER A 172 33.18 11.10 -15.42
N GLY A 173 31.98 11.30 -15.94
CA GLY A 173 31.68 12.30 -16.94
C GLY A 173 31.89 11.84 -18.38
N GLU A 174 32.19 10.57 -18.61
CA GLU A 174 32.60 9.97 -19.89
C GLU A 174 31.44 9.64 -20.85
N ALA A 175 30.22 10.08 -20.58
CA ALA A 175 29.03 9.83 -21.40
C ALA A 175 28.78 10.86 -22.50
#